data_AF-A0A926CB22-F1
#
_entry.id   AF-A0A926CB22-F1
#
_cell.length_a   1.000
_cell.length_b   1.000
_cell.length_c   1.000
_cell.angle_alpha   90.00
_cell.angle_beta   90.00
_cell.angle_gamma   90.00
#
_symmetry.space_group_name_H-M   'P 1'
#
loop_
_entity.id
_entity.type
_entity.pdbx_description
1 polymer ?
#
loop_
_entity_poly.entity_id
_entity_poly.type
_entity_poly.pdbx_seq_one_letter_code
_entity_poly.pdbx_strand_id
1 'polypeptide(L)'
;MLDQAAALLPEMCRLRREIHHHPELAFREVRTAALVADTLREIGGFDIRSGVGKTGVVGELRNGAGPTIGIRADMDALPIHEATGAAYSSTEAGLMHACGHDAHTAMLLGTAHLLKQRMAAEGLQGTVRLLFQPAEEDTGGEAMSGAPMMIRDGAMEGVDAVIALHVDSTQPLGQITLRPGFSSAAVDSFKGWITASGGHGAYPHEAGDPIWMLGPVLMALHGIVARRIDPMKPAVVSLGQVHAGATSNVIPGEVFLHGTLRSFDPGVREQLLTEVERALALARALGGDYRFEIERGYPAGSNHPTVTAWLHEVAGELLGAGSIDTTSTGTGASSVAVKGGRLYTMGNSGNSDVVWCLDALKGTEIWKHTYPQPLDARQFEGGPGGTPTVDGEKVYTLSHQGDLFCLAAASGKVVWSKNLQKD
;
A
#
# COMPACT_ATOMS: atom_id res chain seq x y z
N MET A 1 -1.64 -2.49 30.18
CA MET A 1 -0.73 -3.00 29.12
C MET A 1 0.27 -1.91 28.72
N LEU A 2 -0.21 -0.72 28.36
CA LEU A 2 0.65 0.42 27.98
C LEU A 2 1.71 0.76 29.04
N ASP A 3 1.39 0.75 30.33
CA ASP A 3 2.39 1.01 31.38
C ASP A 3 3.53 -0.02 31.41
N GLN A 4 3.23 -1.29 31.12
CA GLN A 4 4.25 -2.34 31.04
C GLN A 4 5.10 -2.17 29.77
N ALA A 5 4.50 -1.79 28.65
CA ALA A 5 5.23 -1.44 27.43
C ALA A 5 6.13 -0.20 27.65
N ALA A 6 5.62 0.81 28.35
CA ALA A 6 6.38 2.01 28.72
C ALA A 6 7.58 1.68 29.63
N ALA A 7 7.44 0.70 30.53
CA ALA A 7 8.56 0.22 31.35
C ALA A 7 9.68 -0.43 30.52
N LEU A 8 9.36 -1.00 29.35
CA LEU A 8 10.34 -1.57 28.41
C LEU A 8 10.92 -0.54 27.44
N LEU A 9 10.39 0.69 27.40
CA LEU A 9 10.81 1.72 26.45
C LEU A 9 12.32 2.03 26.48
N PRO A 10 13.00 2.11 27.65
CA PRO A 10 14.44 2.34 27.68
C PRO A 10 15.22 1.24 26.94
N GLU A 11 14.80 -0.01 27.12
CA GLU A 11 15.46 -1.16 26.49
C GLU A 11 15.14 -1.25 25.00
N MET A 12 13.89 -1.03 24.60
CA MET A 12 13.53 -0.94 23.17
C MET A 12 14.30 0.20 22.48
N CYS A 13 14.45 1.36 23.13
CA CYS A 13 15.28 2.44 22.61
C CYS A 13 16.76 2.05 22.49
N ARG A 14 17.29 1.29 23.46
CA ARG A 14 18.68 0.79 23.42
C ARG A 14 18.87 -0.15 22.23
N LEU A 15 18.01 -1.16 22.08
CA LEU A 15 18.04 -2.11 20.96
C LEU A 15 17.89 -1.40 19.62
N ARG A 16 16.91 -0.50 19.49
CA ARG A 16 16.72 0.30 18.28
C ARG A 16 17.97 1.07 17.90
N ARG A 17 18.62 1.73 18.88
CA ARG A 17 19.83 2.52 18.63
C ARG A 17 21.03 1.65 18.29
N GLU A 18 21.16 0.48 18.91
CA GLU A 18 22.20 -0.50 18.57
C GLU A 18 22.08 -0.94 17.10
N ILE A 19 20.87 -1.31 16.68
CA ILE A 19 20.58 -1.71 15.29
C ILE A 19 20.82 -0.52 14.35
N HIS A 20 20.35 0.68 14.70
CA HIS A 20 20.56 1.90 13.91
C HIS A 20 22.04 2.24 13.70
N HIS A 21 22.88 1.97 14.70
CA HIS A 21 24.31 2.28 14.66
C HIS A 21 25.09 1.36 13.71
N HIS A 22 24.55 0.17 13.44
CA HIS A 22 25.16 -0.89 12.62
C HIS A 22 24.20 -1.39 11.53
N PRO A 23 23.74 -0.53 10.61
CA PRO A 23 22.80 -0.92 9.56
C PRO A 23 23.45 -1.92 8.59
N GLU A 24 22.68 -2.93 8.21
CA GLU A 24 23.10 -3.99 7.30
C GLU A 24 22.11 -4.11 6.12
N LEU A 25 22.64 -4.33 4.92
CA LEU A 25 21.82 -4.45 3.70
C LEU A 25 21.08 -5.80 3.61
N ALA A 26 20.12 -5.87 2.71
CA ALA A 26 19.38 -7.08 2.33
C ALA A 26 20.28 -8.34 2.27
N PHE A 27 19.88 -9.37 3.03
CA PHE A 27 20.55 -10.67 3.21
C PHE A 27 21.96 -10.63 3.81
N ARG A 28 22.38 -9.50 4.35
CA ARG A 28 23.66 -9.30 5.05
C ARG A 28 23.47 -8.87 6.50
N GLU A 29 22.24 -8.95 7.02
CA GLU A 29 21.80 -8.54 8.36
C GLU A 29 22.27 -9.53 9.45
N VAL A 30 23.55 -9.90 9.42
CA VAL A 30 24.12 -10.95 10.27
C VAL A 30 24.20 -10.50 11.73
N ARG A 31 24.63 -9.26 11.99
CA ARG A 31 24.69 -8.70 13.34
C ARG A 31 23.30 -8.50 13.91
N THR A 32 22.38 -7.94 13.12
CA THR A 32 20.99 -7.72 13.54
C THR A 32 20.29 -9.05 13.83
N ALA A 33 20.45 -10.06 12.97
CA ALA A 33 19.89 -11.40 13.19
C ALA A 33 20.46 -12.09 14.44
N ALA A 34 21.77 -11.95 14.69
CA ALA A 34 22.41 -12.47 15.90
C ALA A 34 21.84 -11.80 17.17
N LEU A 35 21.75 -10.47 17.17
CA LEU A 35 21.18 -9.70 18.28
C LEU A 35 19.73 -10.12 18.57
N VAL A 36 18.90 -10.29 17.54
CA VAL A 36 17.52 -10.77 17.67
C VAL A 36 17.49 -12.16 18.33
N ALA A 37 18.27 -13.10 17.81
CA ALA A 37 18.30 -14.46 18.32
C ALA A 37 18.79 -14.52 19.77
N ASP A 38 19.83 -13.76 20.12
CA ASP A 38 20.36 -13.67 21.47
C ASP A 38 19.35 -13.03 22.43
N THR A 39 18.70 -11.94 22.03
CA THR A 39 17.66 -11.29 22.84
C THR A 39 16.48 -12.24 23.12
N LEU A 40 16.03 -13.01 22.11
CA LEU A 40 14.97 -14.01 22.31
C LEU A 40 15.41 -15.14 23.27
N ARG A 41 16.68 -15.58 23.20
CA ARG A 41 17.25 -16.56 24.15
C ARG A 41 17.25 -16.01 25.57
N GLU A 42 17.64 -14.75 25.75
CA GLU A 42 17.66 -14.07 27.05
C GLU A 42 16.25 -13.92 27.66
N ILE A 43 15.24 -13.58 26.86
CA ILE A 43 13.84 -13.53 27.31
C ILE A 43 13.37 -14.92 27.77
N GLY A 44 13.78 -15.96 27.02
CA GLY A 44 13.50 -17.37 27.27
C GLY A 44 12.09 -17.80 26.90
N GLY A 45 11.88 -19.10 26.71
CA GLY A 45 10.58 -19.70 26.37
C GLY A 45 10.23 -19.74 24.88
N PHE A 46 11.15 -19.32 24.02
CA PHE A 46 11.00 -19.38 22.56
C PHE A 46 11.76 -20.56 21.96
N ASP A 47 11.14 -21.26 21.01
CA ASP A 47 11.86 -22.10 20.04
C ASP A 47 12.36 -21.20 18.91
N ILE A 48 13.67 -21.16 18.71
CA ILE A 48 14.34 -20.15 17.87
C ILE A 48 14.99 -20.83 16.68
N ARG A 49 14.58 -20.40 15.48
CA ARG A 49 15.19 -20.80 14.20
C ARG A 49 15.84 -19.58 13.56
N SER A 50 17.16 -19.54 13.58
CA SER A 50 17.95 -18.59 12.80
C SER A 50 18.23 -19.17 11.41
N GLY A 51 18.54 -18.32 10.43
CA GLY A 51 18.90 -18.77 9.10
C GLY A 51 17.70 -18.96 8.15
N VAL A 52 16.51 -18.55 8.56
CA VAL A 52 15.26 -18.73 7.80
C VAL A 52 15.19 -17.64 6.73
N GLY A 53 15.16 -18.02 5.45
CA GLY A 53 15.30 -17.06 4.36
C GLY A 53 16.66 -16.35 4.38
N LYS A 54 17.74 -17.10 4.64
CA LYS A 54 19.13 -16.66 4.85
C LYS A 54 19.42 -16.03 6.20
N THR A 55 19.01 -14.79 6.44
CA THR A 55 19.35 -14.03 7.67
C THR A 55 18.14 -13.85 8.59
N GLY A 56 16.96 -14.31 8.19
CA GLY A 56 15.76 -14.21 9.00
C GLY A 56 15.81 -15.07 10.26
N VAL A 57 15.03 -14.63 11.26
CA VAL A 57 14.90 -15.30 12.56
C VAL A 57 13.43 -15.52 12.86
N VAL A 58 13.08 -16.74 13.26
CA VAL A 58 11.74 -17.11 13.72
C VAL A 58 11.83 -17.49 15.20
N GLY A 59 11.00 -16.86 16.03
CA GLY A 59 10.84 -17.21 17.44
C GLY A 59 9.42 -17.67 17.73
N GLU A 60 9.23 -18.89 18.23
CA GLU A 60 7.90 -19.45 18.53
C GLU A 60 7.68 -19.60 20.03
N LEU A 61 6.62 -18.98 20.53
CA LEU A 61 6.15 -19.12 21.91
C LEU A 61 4.85 -19.92 21.91
N ARG A 62 4.88 -21.11 22.51
CA ARG A 62 3.77 -22.08 22.51
C ARG A 62 3.16 -22.21 23.89
N ASN A 63 1.82 -22.23 23.97
CA ASN A 63 1.09 -22.52 25.19
C ASN A 63 -0.19 -23.32 24.89
N GLY A 64 -0.12 -24.64 24.99
CA GLY A 64 -1.26 -25.52 24.76
C GLY A 64 -1.80 -25.50 23.32
N ALA A 65 -3.05 -25.90 23.15
CA ALA A 65 -3.73 -25.98 21.85
C ALA A 65 -4.44 -24.66 21.53
N GLY A 66 -4.36 -24.22 20.27
CA GLY A 66 -5.00 -22.98 19.84
C GLY A 66 -4.45 -22.49 18.51
N PRO A 67 -4.86 -21.28 18.07
CA PRO A 67 -4.40 -20.71 16.80
C PRO A 67 -2.92 -20.32 16.86
N THR A 68 -2.31 -20.20 15.67
CA THR A 68 -0.98 -19.64 15.50
C THR A 68 -1.07 -18.24 14.90
N ILE A 69 -0.66 -17.23 15.68
CA ILE A 69 -0.64 -15.83 15.24
C ILE A 69 0.81 -15.41 14.95
N GLY A 70 1.06 -15.01 13.70
CA GLY A 70 2.33 -14.43 13.27
C GLY A 70 2.40 -12.93 13.59
N ILE A 71 3.54 -12.46 14.10
CA ILE A 71 3.82 -11.03 14.25
C ILE A 71 5.15 -10.72 13.56
N ARG A 72 5.13 -9.85 12.56
CA ARG A 72 6.27 -9.61 11.65
C ARG A 72 6.90 -8.24 11.86
N ALA A 73 8.23 -8.21 11.80
CA ALA A 73 9.07 -7.02 11.67
C ALA A 73 10.19 -7.28 10.65
N ASP A 74 10.50 -6.31 9.80
CA ASP A 74 11.66 -6.29 8.91
C ASP A 74 12.92 -5.80 9.63
N MET A 75 14.08 -6.13 9.07
CA MET A 75 15.40 -5.92 9.69
C MET A 75 16.42 -5.19 8.83
N ASP A 76 16.23 -5.08 7.52
CA ASP A 76 17.25 -4.56 6.60
C ASP A 76 17.31 -3.04 6.56
N ALA A 77 18.47 -2.51 6.17
CA ALA A 77 18.74 -1.10 5.99
C ALA A 77 18.90 -0.73 4.50
N LEU A 78 19.06 0.57 4.23
CA LEU A 78 19.18 1.13 2.88
C LEU A 78 20.58 1.67 2.59
N PRO A 79 21.04 1.68 1.31
CA PRO A 79 22.31 2.27 0.88
C PRO A 79 22.23 3.79 0.79
N ILE A 80 21.95 4.44 1.92
CA ILE A 80 21.79 5.89 2.07
C ILE A 80 22.83 6.40 3.07
N HIS A 81 23.52 7.48 2.72
CA HIS A 81 24.39 8.17 3.67
C HIS A 81 23.54 8.90 4.72
N GLU A 82 23.68 8.52 5.98
CA GLU A 82 22.98 9.17 7.07
C GLU A 82 23.49 10.60 7.31
N ALA A 83 22.56 11.56 7.34
CA ALA A 83 22.84 12.97 7.59
C ALA A 83 22.05 13.54 8.80
N THR A 84 21.63 12.68 9.74
CA THR A 84 20.82 13.10 10.89
C THR A 84 21.64 13.88 11.93
N GLY A 85 22.93 13.56 12.08
CA GLY A 85 23.80 14.10 13.13
C GLY A 85 23.44 13.61 14.54
N ALA A 86 22.60 12.58 14.66
CA ALA A 86 22.21 12.02 15.95
C ALA A 86 23.38 11.29 16.62
N ALA A 87 23.41 11.25 17.96
CA ALA A 87 24.44 10.52 18.70
C ALA A 87 24.47 9.00 18.42
N TYR A 88 23.36 8.46 17.88
CA TYR A 88 23.20 7.06 17.49
C TYR A 88 23.30 6.85 15.96
N SER A 89 23.77 7.85 15.20
CA SER A 89 23.90 7.74 13.74
C SER A 89 24.72 6.52 13.36
N SER A 90 24.45 5.96 12.19
CA SER A 90 25.18 4.87 11.56
C SER A 90 26.69 5.09 11.58
N THR A 91 27.41 4.04 11.93
CA THR A 91 28.88 3.95 11.80
C THR A 91 29.32 3.32 10.49
N GLU A 92 28.40 2.72 9.74
CA GLU A 92 28.67 2.04 8.48
C GLU A 92 28.51 3.03 7.33
N ALA A 93 29.62 3.31 6.65
CA ALA A 93 29.68 4.38 5.66
C ALA A 93 28.70 4.14 4.49
N GLY A 94 27.77 5.10 4.30
CA GLY A 94 26.81 5.07 3.19
C GLY A 94 25.59 4.16 3.44
N LEU A 95 25.39 3.69 4.67
CA LEU A 95 24.25 2.86 5.07
C LEU A 95 23.44 3.55 6.17
N MET A 96 22.11 3.41 6.14
CA MET A 96 21.19 3.99 7.12
C MET A 96 19.89 3.18 7.22
N HIS A 97 19.37 3.04 8.44
CA HIS A 97 17.97 2.65 8.66
C HIS A 97 17.04 3.85 8.40
N ALA A 98 16.77 4.13 7.12
CA ALA A 98 15.93 5.26 6.70
C ALA A 98 14.43 4.93 6.61
N CYS A 99 14.05 3.65 6.73
CA CYS A 99 12.66 3.18 6.69
C CYS A 99 12.11 2.74 8.06
N GLY A 100 12.94 2.78 9.12
CA GLY A 100 12.51 2.46 10.49
C GLY A 100 12.52 0.98 10.87
N HIS A 101 13.13 0.10 10.09
CA HIS A 101 13.20 -1.35 10.34
C HIS A 101 13.93 -1.69 11.65
N ASP A 102 14.88 -0.85 12.07
CA ASP A 102 15.49 -0.86 13.40
C ASP A 102 14.46 -0.68 14.53
N ALA A 103 13.49 0.22 14.33
CA ALA A 103 12.40 0.44 15.26
C ALA A 103 11.40 -0.73 15.25
N HIS A 104 11.05 -1.27 14.07
CA HIS A 104 10.17 -2.43 13.95
C HIS A 104 10.74 -3.64 14.70
N THR A 105 12.01 -3.95 14.48
CA THR A 105 12.73 -5.05 15.14
C THR A 105 12.74 -4.87 16.65
N ALA A 106 13.10 -3.67 17.14
CA ALA A 106 13.11 -3.39 18.57
C ALA A 106 11.72 -3.47 19.22
N MET A 107 10.68 -2.98 18.54
CA MET A 107 9.30 -3.08 19.00
C MET A 107 8.85 -4.54 19.11
N LEU A 108 9.17 -5.38 18.12
CA LEU A 108 8.81 -6.81 18.15
C LEU A 108 9.54 -7.57 19.26
N LEU A 109 10.79 -7.24 19.56
CA LEU A 109 11.51 -7.78 20.73
C LEU A 109 10.86 -7.33 22.05
N GLY A 110 10.38 -6.08 22.14
CA GLY A 110 9.57 -5.62 23.27
C GLY A 110 8.26 -6.39 23.41
N THR A 111 7.56 -6.63 22.29
CA THR A 111 6.36 -7.47 22.23
C THR A 111 6.65 -8.91 22.71
N ALA A 112 7.79 -9.50 22.33
CA ALA A 112 8.22 -10.82 22.78
C ALA A 112 8.31 -10.89 24.31
N HIS A 113 8.90 -9.87 24.94
CA HIS A 113 9.02 -9.79 26.40
C HIS A 113 7.65 -9.73 27.09
N LEU A 114 6.73 -8.89 26.58
CA LEU A 114 5.38 -8.75 27.13
C LEU A 114 4.55 -10.03 26.97
N LEU A 115 4.60 -10.65 25.79
CA LEU A 115 3.84 -11.86 25.51
C LEU A 115 4.29 -13.04 26.38
N LYS A 116 5.61 -13.20 26.59
CA LYS A 116 6.12 -14.23 27.49
C LYS A 116 5.58 -14.08 28.92
N GLN A 117 5.51 -12.85 29.43
CA GLN A 117 4.92 -12.59 30.76
C GLN A 117 3.41 -12.88 30.78
N ARG A 118 2.69 -12.42 29.75
CA ARG A 118 1.21 -12.50 29.68
C ARG A 118 0.72 -13.91 29.40
N MET A 119 1.34 -14.66 28.49
CA MET A 119 0.92 -16.04 28.20
C MET A 119 1.02 -16.94 29.43
N ALA A 120 2.05 -16.72 30.27
CA ALA A 120 2.19 -17.41 31.55
C ALA A 120 1.17 -16.93 32.61
N ALA A 121 0.91 -15.63 32.70
CA ALA A 121 0.06 -15.04 33.74
C ALA A 121 -1.45 -15.16 33.45
N GLU A 122 -1.85 -15.12 32.18
CA GLU A 122 -3.26 -14.99 31.75
C GLU A 122 -3.80 -16.24 31.10
N GLY A 123 -2.97 -17.28 30.94
CA GLY A 123 -3.40 -18.56 30.40
C GLY A 123 -3.78 -18.53 28.92
N LEU A 124 -3.31 -17.54 28.15
CA LEU A 124 -3.55 -17.43 26.70
C LEU A 124 -3.08 -18.70 25.98
N GLN A 125 -4.01 -19.41 25.35
CA GLN A 125 -3.73 -20.66 24.64
C GLN A 125 -3.40 -20.40 23.16
N GLY A 126 -2.52 -21.21 22.58
CA GLY A 126 -2.11 -21.14 21.17
C GLY A 126 -0.61 -20.91 21.00
N THR A 127 -0.22 -20.45 19.81
CA THR A 127 1.17 -20.17 19.45
C THR A 127 1.31 -18.75 18.93
N VAL A 128 2.32 -18.02 19.41
CA VAL A 128 2.76 -16.78 18.76
C VAL A 128 4.06 -17.05 18.03
N ARG A 129 4.10 -16.72 16.74
CA ARG A 129 5.29 -16.82 15.90
C ARG A 129 5.80 -15.42 15.56
N LEU A 130 6.96 -15.06 16.10
CA LEU A 130 7.65 -13.82 15.78
C LEU A 130 8.49 -14.03 14.52
N LEU A 131 8.28 -13.18 13.53
CA LEU A 131 8.88 -13.25 12.20
C LEU A 131 9.78 -12.04 12.01
N PHE A 132 11.08 -12.21 12.19
CA PHE A 132 12.08 -11.19 11.92
C PHE A 132 12.61 -11.39 10.50
N GLN A 133 12.11 -10.57 9.58
CA GLN A 133 12.26 -10.73 8.14
C GLN A 133 13.47 -9.94 7.62
N PRO A 134 14.36 -10.56 6.82
CA PRO A 134 15.39 -9.82 6.12
C PRO A 134 14.84 -9.19 4.83
N ALA A 135 15.68 -8.39 4.17
CA ALA A 135 15.54 -8.01 2.76
C ALA A 135 14.12 -7.64 2.32
N GLU A 136 13.52 -6.63 2.95
CA GLU A 136 12.26 -6.03 2.53
C GLU A 136 12.48 -5.05 1.36
N GLU A 137 13.54 -4.25 1.43
CA GLU A 137 13.77 -3.12 0.53
C GLU A 137 14.33 -3.54 -0.83
N ASP A 138 15.15 -4.59 -0.84
CA ASP A 138 15.89 -5.05 -2.02
C ASP A 138 16.11 -6.56 -1.98
N THR A 139 16.38 -7.16 -3.14
CA THR A 139 16.68 -8.60 -3.24
C THR A 139 18.13 -8.94 -2.90
N GLY A 140 19.02 -7.95 -2.72
CA GLY A 140 20.43 -8.17 -2.44
C GLY A 140 21.17 -8.92 -3.55
N GLY A 141 20.61 -8.97 -4.77
CA GLY A 141 21.10 -9.78 -5.89
C GLY A 141 20.55 -11.22 -5.92
N GLU A 142 19.64 -11.58 -5.01
CA GLU A 142 18.95 -12.87 -4.99
C GLU A 142 17.76 -12.91 -5.94
N ALA A 143 17.23 -14.12 -6.18
CA ALA A 143 16.07 -14.30 -7.05
C ALA A 143 14.76 -13.72 -6.46
N MET A 144 14.70 -13.51 -5.14
CA MET A 144 13.52 -13.01 -4.43
C MET A 144 13.93 -12.27 -3.16
N SER A 145 13.04 -11.45 -2.61
CA SER A 145 13.19 -10.77 -1.32
C SER A 145 12.90 -11.66 -0.12
N GLY A 146 13.03 -11.13 1.10
CA GLY A 146 13.08 -11.96 2.31
C GLY A 146 11.78 -12.67 2.66
N ALA A 147 10.62 -12.00 2.52
CA ALA A 147 9.31 -12.62 2.81
C ALA A 147 9.08 -13.94 2.04
N PRO A 148 9.16 -13.98 0.70
CA PRO A 148 8.96 -15.22 -0.04
C PRO A 148 10.05 -16.27 0.23
N MET A 149 11.27 -15.87 0.59
CA MET A 149 12.31 -16.83 1.00
C MET A 149 12.03 -17.44 2.37
N MET A 150 11.58 -16.66 3.36
CA MET A 150 11.14 -17.19 4.64
C MET A 150 9.94 -18.13 4.50
N ILE A 151 8.99 -17.80 3.61
CA ILE A 151 7.84 -18.67 3.30
C ILE A 151 8.32 -20.03 2.76
N ARG A 152 9.30 -20.03 1.83
CA ARG A 152 9.89 -21.26 1.30
C ARG A 152 10.57 -22.11 2.37
N ASP A 153 11.14 -21.47 3.39
CA ASP A 153 11.77 -22.12 4.54
C ASP A 153 10.77 -22.44 5.68
N GLY A 154 9.48 -22.49 5.36
CA GLY A 154 8.43 -22.96 6.27
C GLY A 154 8.00 -21.95 7.34
N ALA A 155 8.37 -20.66 7.24
CA ALA A 155 8.02 -19.67 8.26
C ALA A 155 6.51 -19.46 8.44
N MET A 156 5.72 -19.70 7.38
CA MET A 156 4.26 -19.51 7.38
C MET A 156 3.46 -20.81 7.56
N GLU A 157 4.11 -21.96 7.73
CA GLU A 157 3.40 -23.24 7.90
C GLU A 157 2.57 -23.24 9.19
N GLY A 158 1.26 -23.47 9.04
CA GLY A 158 0.32 -23.52 10.17
C GLY A 158 -0.01 -22.17 10.81
N VAL A 159 0.35 -21.04 10.19
CA VAL A 159 -0.04 -19.69 10.65
C VAL A 159 -1.49 -19.41 10.23
N ASP A 160 -2.35 -19.06 11.19
CA ASP A 160 -3.77 -18.76 10.96
C ASP A 160 -4.02 -17.28 10.61
N ALA A 161 -3.23 -16.38 11.20
CA ALA A 161 -3.27 -14.95 10.91
C ALA A 161 -1.90 -14.31 11.13
N VAL A 162 -1.61 -13.23 10.41
CA VAL A 162 -0.37 -12.46 10.54
C VAL A 162 -0.68 -10.98 10.75
N ILE A 163 0.06 -10.34 11.65
CA ILE A 163 -0.01 -8.92 11.94
C ILE A 163 1.38 -8.33 11.71
N ALA A 164 1.43 -7.16 11.09
CA ALA A 164 2.62 -6.36 10.92
C ALA A 164 2.25 -4.88 11.07
N LEU A 165 3.25 -4.05 11.35
CA LEU A 165 3.11 -2.60 11.35
C LEU A 165 4.30 -1.99 10.61
N HIS A 166 4.14 -0.73 10.20
CA HIS A 166 5.21 0.09 9.69
C HIS A 166 5.12 1.46 10.36
N VAL A 167 6.24 2.02 10.81
CA VAL A 167 6.29 3.39 11.30
C VAL A 167 6.17 4.34 10.12
N ASP A 168 5.41 5.41 10.28
CA ASP A 168 5.30 6.46 9.28
C ASP A 168 5.84 7.76 9.87
N SER A 169 6.92 8.27 9.29
CA SER A 169 7.57 9.51 9.75
C SER A 169 6.72 10.76 9.50
N THR A 170 5.69 10.66 8.66
CA THR A 170 4.78 11.75 8.33
C THR A 170 3.51 11.74 9.19
N GLN A 171 3.23 10.64 9.89
CA GLN A 171 2.06 10.51 10.75
C GLN A 171 2.32 11.13 12.14
N PRO A 172 1.36 11.88 12.72
CA PRO A 172 1.47 12.39 14.08
C PRO A 172 1.65 11.26 15.10
N LEU A 173 2.49 11.51 16.12
CA LEU A 173 2.70 10.57 17.21
C LEU A 173 1.38 10.23 17.91
N GLY A 174 1.18 8.94 18.20
CA GLY A 174 -0.01 8.43 18.87
C GLY A 174 -1.21 8.20 17.93
N GLN A 175 -1.01 8.35 16.61
CA GLN A 175 -1.99 7.95 15.61
C GLN A 175 -1.60 6.63 14.94
N ILE A 176 -2.61 5.85 14.57
CA ILE A 176 -2.48 4.62 13.80
C ILE A 176 -3.41 4.72 12.60
N THR A 177 -2.88 4.42 11.40
CA THR A 177 -3.71 4.22 10.21
C THR A 177 -3.96 2.74 9.99
N LEU A 178 -5.23 2.37 9.86
CA LEU A 178 -5.63 0.99 9.66
C LEU A 178 -6.84 0.95 8.73
N ARG A 179 -6.76 0.15 7.66
CA ARG A 179 -7.82 0.01 6.66
C ARG A 179 -7.97 -1.45 6.22
N PRO A 180 -9.21 -1.97 6.08
CA PRO A 180 -9.42 -3.26 5.46
C PRO A 180 -9.22 -3.17 3.94
N GLY A 181 -8.93 -4.30 3.29
CA GLY A 181 -8.67 -4.32 1.86
C GLY A 181 -7.29 -3.76 1.52
N PHE A 182 -7.14 -3.21 0.32
CA PHE A 182 -5.81 -2.87 -0.16
C PHE A 182 -5.18 -1.65 0.54
N SER A 183 -3.96 -1.82 1.03
CA SER A 183 -3.15 -0.80 1.72
C SER A 183 -1.98 -0.31 0.86
N SER A 184 -1.46 -1.16 -0.02
CA SER A 184 -0.38 -0.82 -0.96
C SER A 184 -0.64 -1.44 -2.33
N ALA A 185 -0.21 -0.74 -3.38
CA ALA A 185 -0.35 -1.25 -4.74
C ALA A 185 0.73 -2.28 -5.04
N ALA A 186 0.37 -3.30 -5.83
CA ALA A 186 1.34 -4.15 -6.49
C ALA A 186 2.26 -3.31 -7.39
N VAL A 187 3.50 -3.75 -7.53
CA VAL A 187 4.50 -3.14 -8.41
C VAL A 187 5.01 -4.18 -9.39
N ASP A 188 5.03 -3.80 -10.67
CA ASP A 188 5.77 -4.50 -11.72
C ASP A 188 6.61 -3.48 -12.49
N SER A 189 7.69 -3.96 -13.09
CA SER A 189 8.48 -3.20 -14.06
C SER A 189 8.46 -3.92 -15.40
N PHE A 190 8.61 -3.17 -16.49
CA PHE A 190 8.68 -3.75 -17.82
C PHE A 190 9.74 -3.09 -18.67
N LYS A 191 10.38 -3.89 -19.51
CA LYS A 191 11.30 -3.44 -20.55
C LYS A 191 10.71 -3.76 -21.92
N GLY A 192 10.69 -2.76 -22.79
CA GLY A 192 10.21 -2.87 -24.16
C GLY A 192 11.30 -2.43 -25.13
N TRP A 193 11.37 -3.10 -26.27
CA TRP A 193 12.20 -2.68 -27.40
C TRP A 193 11.33 -2.63 -28.65
N ILE A 194 11.41 -1.54 -29.39
CA ILE A 194 10.85 -1.43 -30.74
C ILE A 194 12.03 -1.51 -31.69
N THR A 195 11.99 -2.45 -32.64
CA THR A 195 13.11 -2.78 -33.52
C THR A 195 12.70 -2.62 -34.98
N ALA A 196 13.63 -2.16 -35.81
CA ALA A 196 13.47 -2.04 -37.25
C ALA A 196 14.85 -2.02 -37.94
N SER A 197 14.89 -1.94 -39.26
CA SER A 197 16.15 -2.03 -40.01
C SER A 197 17.09 -0.83 -39.82
N GLY A 198 16.57 0.35 -39.45
CA GLY A 198 17.36 1.59 -39.41
C GLY A 198 17.92 1.99 -40.77
N GLY A 199 18.70 3.07 -40.82
CA GLY A 199 19.33 3.52 -42.07
C GLY A 199 19.78 4.98 -42.05
N HIS A 200 20.14 5.51 -43.22
CA HIS A 200 20.54 6.91 -43.34
C HIS A 200 19.31 7.82 -43.32
N GLY A 201 19.33 8.88 -42.51
CA GLY A 201 18.18 9.80 -42.35
C GLY A 201 17.76 10.60 -43.60
N ALA A 202 18.52 10.51 -44.70
CA ALA A 202 18.17 11.12 -45.98
C ALA A 202 17.31 10.20 -46.86
N TYR A 203 17.27 8.90 -46.55
CA TYR A 203 16.58 7.87 -47.32
C TYR A 203 15.60 7.08 -46.45
N PRO A 204 14.61 7.74 -45.80
CA PRO A 204 13.69 7.07 -44.89
C PRO A 204 12.80 6.00 -45.55
N HIS A 205 12.66 6.03 -46.88
CA HIS A 205 11.90 5.02 -47.64
C HIS A 205 12.64 3.68 -47.79
N GLU A 206 13.94 3.63 -47.46
CA GLU A 206 14.77 2.41 -47.49
C GLU A 206 14.97 1.81 -46.09
N ALA A 207 14.40 2.45 -45.05
CA ALA A 207 14.64 2.13 -43.64
C ALA A 207 13.32 1.98 -42.87
N GLY A 208 13.27 1.03 -41.95
CA GLY A 208 12.25 1.04 -40.89
C GLY A 208 12.70 1.96 -39.76
N ASP A 209 11.83 2.89 -39.35
CA ASP A 209 12.12 3.90 -38.33
C ASP A 209 11.41 3.58 -37.01
N PRO A 210 12.11 3.04 -35.99
CA PRO A 210 11.51 2.70 -34.73
C PRO A 210 11.20 3.94 -33.87
N ILE A 211 11.84 5.09 -34.11
CA ILE A 211 11.49 6.36 -33.45
C ILE A 211 10.13 6.85 -33.95
N TRP A 212 9.85 6.72 -35.24
CA TRP A 212 8.52 7.01 -35.76
C TRP A 212 7.46 6.04 -35.21
N MET A 213 7.77 4.73 -35.19
CA MET A 213 6.87 3.71 -34.64
C MET A 213 6.52 3.92 -33.17
N LEU A 214 7.43 4.56 -32.41
CA LEU A 214 7.21 4.90 -31.00
C LEU A 214 5.97 5.79 -30.79
N GLY A 215 5.63 6.68 -31.73
CA GLY A 215 4.51 7.61 -31.60
C GLY A 215 3.18 6.91 -31.27
N PRO A 216 2.66 6.04 -32.17
CA PRO A 216 1.46 5.25 -31.89
C PRO A 216 1.57 4.35 -30.66
N VAL A 217 2.75 3.78 -30.39
CA VAL A 217 2.98 2.93 -29.22
C VAL A 217 2.82 3.72 -27.91
N LEU A 218 3.41 4.93 -27.82
CA LEU A 218 3.25 5.80 -26.65
C LEU A 218 1.80 6.23 -26.44
N MET A 219 1.08 6.55 -27.52
CA MET A 219 -0.35 6.87 -27.43
C MET A 219 -1.15 5.70 -26.86
N ALA A 220 -0.86 4.48 -27.31
CA ALA A 220 -1.49 3.28 -26.79
C ALA A 220 -1.16 3.05 -25.30
N LEU A 221 0.13 3.13 -24.92
CA LEU A 221 0.58 2.97 -23.53
C LEU A 221 -0.10 3.96 -22.57
N HIS A 222 -0.09 5.25 -22.91
CA HIS A 222 -0.74 6.27 -22.08
C HIS A 222 -2.28 6.16 -22.08
N GLY A 223 -2.86 5.51 -23.09
CA GLY A 223 -4.29 5.26 -23.18
C GLY A 223 -4.79 4.09 -22.32
N ILE A 224 -3.91 3.19 -21.84
CA ILE A 224 -4.29 1.93 -21.17
C ILE A 224 -5.23 2.20 -19.99
N VAL A 225 -4.79 2.99 -19.01
CA VAL A 225 -5.59 3.25 -17.80
C VAL A 225 -6.92 3.90 -18.15
N ALA A 226 -6.91 4.89 -19.04
CA ALA A 226 -8.10 5.66 -19.37
C ALA A 226 -9.13 4.90 -20.20
N ARG A 227 -8.73 3.89 -20.99
CA ARG A 227 -9.59 3.24 -22.00
C ARG A 227 -9.76 1.73 -21.81
N ARG A 228 -8.89 1.08 -21.05
CA ARG A 228 -8.87 -0.39 -20.91
C ARG A 228 -9.18 -0.84 -19.49
N ILE A 229 -8.82 -0.04 -18.49
CA ILE A 229 -9.04 -0.38 -17.09
C ILE A 229 -10.39 0.15 -16.61
N ASP A 230 -11.08 -0.63 -15.79
CA ASP A 230 -12.27 -0.20 -15.08
C ASP A 230 -11.96 1.08 -14.27
N PRO A 231 -12.67 2.20 -14.49
CA PRO A 231 -12.40 3.46 -13.78
C PRO A 231 -12.55 3.36 -12.26
N MET A 232 -13.22 2.32 -11.75
CA MET A 232 -13.33 2.04 -10.31
C MET A 232 -12.11 1.31 -9.74
N LYS A 233 -11.22 0.79 -10.58
CA LYS A 233 -10.03 0.06 -10.14
C LYS A 233 -8.78 0.91 -10.35
N PRO A 234 -8.08 1.33 -9.28
CA PRO A 234 -6.92 2.19 -9.42
C PRO A 234 -5.75 1.43 -10.08
N ALA A 235 -5.15 2.09 -11.07
CA ALA A 235 -4.02 1.58 -11.83
C ALA A 235 -3.13 2.72 -12.33
N VAL A 236 -1.84 2.45 -12.49
CA VAL A 236 -0.87 3.38 -13.07
C VAL A 236 0.01 2.66 -14.08
N VAL A 237 0.26 3.31 -15.21
CA VAL A 237 1.30 2.95 -16.18
C VAL A 237 2.21 4.16 -16.32
N SER A 238 3.46 4.03 -15.91
CA SER A 238 4.45 5.10 -15.99
C SER A 238 5.64 4.66 -16.82
N LEU A 239 6.00 5.44 -17.83
CA LEU A 239 7.21 5.23 -18.62
C LEU A 239 8.33 6.10 -18.05
N GLY A 240 9.37 5.47 -17.51
CA GLY A 240 10.47 6.17 -16.84
C GLY A 240 11.67 6.44 -17.74
N GLN A 241 11.88 5.62 -18.78
CA GLN A 241 13.01 5.75 -19.70
C GLN A 241 12.58 5.53 -21.14
N VAL A 242 13.15 6.34 -22.03
CA VAL A 242 13.08 6.19 -23.48
C VAL A 242 14.47 6.51 -24.04
N HIS A 243 15.08 5.56 -24.74
CA HIS A 243 16.42 5.70 -25.31
C HIS A 243 16.44 5.26 -26.78
N ALA A 244 16.99 6.10 -27.67
CA ALA A 244 17.08 5.81 -29.09
C ALA A 244 18.15 6.65 -29.79
N GLY A 245 18.83 6.06 -30.77
CA GLY A 245 19.79 6.77 -31.61
C GLY A 245 21.07 7.22 -30.90
N ALA A 246 22.06 7.60 -31.72
CA ALA A 246 23.33 8.15 -31.26
C ALA A 246 23.77 9.39 -32.04
N THR A 247 23.31 9.54 -33.28
CA THR A 247 23.63 10.68 -34.17
C THR A 247 22.35 11.17 -34.88
N SER A 248 22.34 12.44 -35.31
CA SER A 248 21.15 13.10 -35.87
C SER A 248 20.80 12.70 -37.31
N ASN A 249 21.74 12.14 -38.07
CA ASN A 249 21.59 11.82 -39.49
C ASN A 249 21.39 10.31 -39.76
N VAL A 250 21.15 9.51 -38.73
CA VAL A 250 20.95 8.06 -38.81
C VAL A 250 19.65 7.70 -38.10
N ILE A 251 18.80 6.94 -38.79
CA ILE A 251 17.63 6.29 -38.22
C ILE A 251 18.13 5.07 -37.45
N PRO A 252 17.91 4.96 -36.13
CA PRO A 252 18.40 3.83 -35.35
C PRO A 252 17.67 2.54 -35.71
N GLY A 253 18.28 1.40 -35.38
CA GLY A 253 17.62 0.10 -35.49
C GLY A 253 16.71 -0.23 -34.30
N GLU A 254 16.75 0.55 -33.22
CA GLU A 254 16.02 0.24 -31.99
C GLU A 254 15.65 1.48 -31.17
N VAL A 255 14.53 1.38 -30.46
CA VAL A 255 14.12 2.24 -29.33
C VAL A 255 13.91 1.36 -28.11
N PHE A 256 14.55 1.70 -26.99
CA PHE A 256 14.35 1.05 -25.69
C PHE A 256 13.41 1.85 -24.80
N LEU A 257 12.56 1.12 -24.07
CA LEU A 257 11.54 1.61 -23.15
C LEU A 257 11.66 0.88 -21.81
N HIS A 258 11.59 1.62 -20.71
CA HIS A 258 11.51 1.05 -19.37
C HIS A 258 10.45 1.78 -18.56
N GLY A 259 9.50 1.04 -18.01
CA GLY A 259 8.40 1.59 -17.25
C GLY A 259 8.02 0.75 -16.04
N THR A 260 7.10 1.29 -15.25
CA THR A 260 6.56 0.67 -14.05
C THR A 260 5.04 0.66 -14.09
N LEU A 261 4.46 -0.35 -13.47
CA LEU A 261 3.03 -0.57 -13.36
C LEU A 261 2.65 -0.57 -11.88
N ARG A 262 1.49 0.00 -11.56
CA ARG A 262 0.87 -0.12 -10.23
C ARG A 262 -0.57 -0.58 -10.38
N SER A 263 -1.00 -1.49 -9.52
CA SER A 263 -2.38 -1.97 -9.47
C SER A 263 -2.71 -2.50 -8.09
N PHE A 264 -3.96 -2.37 -7.66
CA PHE A 264 -4.41 -3.00 -6.42
C PHE A 264 -5.05 -4.37 -6.67
N ASP A 265 -5.88 -4.46 -7.71
CA ASP A 265 -6.59 -5.69 -8.06
C ASP A 265 -5.72 -6.66 -8.87
N PRO A 266 -5.64 -7.96 -8.51
CA PRO A 266 -4.84 -8.94 -9.24
C PRO A 266 -5.25 -9.13 -10.71
N GLY A 267 -6.54 -9.01 -11.03
CA GLY A 267 -7.01 -9.11 -12.41
C GLY A 267 -6.57 -7.90 -13.25
N VAL A 268 -6.60 -6.70 -12.65
CA VAL A 268 -6.06 -5.48 -13.29
C VAL A 268 -4.57 -5.57 -13.49
N ARG A 269 -3.82 -6.16 -12.54
CA ARG A 269 -2.38 -6.40 -12.69
C ARG A 269 -2.08 -7.18 -13.97
N GLU A 270 -2.75 -8.32 -14.17
CA GLU A 270 -2.58 -9.14 -15.39
C GLU A 270 -3.05 -8.41 -16.66
N GLN A 271 -4.12 -7.63 -16.54
CA GLN A 271 -4.62 -6.82 -17.65
C GLN A 271 -3.60 -5.77 -18.08
N LEU A 272 -2.97 -5.05 -17.14
CA LEU A 272 -1.93 -4.06 -17.46
C LEU A 272 -0.78 -4.69 -18.24
N LEU A 273 -0.28 -5.84 -17.79
CA LEU A 273 0.80 -6.56 -18.47
C LEU A 273 0.42 -6.91 -19.92
N THR A 274 -0.79 -7.44 -20.10
CA THR A 274 -1.33 -7.80 -21.42
C THR A 274 -1.48 -6.57 -22.33
N GLU A 275 -1.98 -5.46 -21.79
CA GLU A 275 -2.24 -4.25 -22.58
C GLU A 275 -0.96 -3.49 -22.92
N VAL A 276 0.07 -3.53 -22.06
CA VAL A 276 1.40 -3.00 -22.37
C VAL A 276 2.03 -3.78 -23.52
N GLU A 277 1.96 -5.11 -23.49
CA GLU A 277 2.48 -5.93 -24.59
C GLU A 277 1.73 -5.64 -25.91
N ARG A 278 0.40 -5.53 -25.86
CA ARG A 278 -0.41 -5.16 -27.03
C ARG A 278 -0.04 -3.80 -27.60
N ALA A 279 0.27 -2.82 -26.74
CA ALA A 279 0.71 -1.51 -27.18
C ALA A 279 2.06 -1.59 -27.93
N LEU A 280 3.03 -2.35 -27.40
CA LEU A 280 4.32 -2.58 -28.07
C LEU A 280 4.15 -3.33 -29.41
N ALA A 281 3.22 -4.28 -29.46
CA ALA A 281 2.92 -5.08 -30.65
C ALA A 281 2.44 -4.26 -31.86
N LEU A 282 2.00 -3.01 -31.65
CA LEU A 282 1.68 -2.09 -32.75
C LEU A 282 2.85 -1.87 -33.71
N ALA A 283 4.11 -1.99 -33.24
CA ALA A 283 5.29 -1.88 -34.07
C ALA A 283 5.25 -2.82 -35.30
N ARG A 284 4.68 -4.02 -35.16
CA ARG A 284 4.55 -4.99 -36.26
C ARG A 284 3.68 -4.47 -37.41
N ALA A 285 2.58 -3.80 -37.07
CA ALA A 285 1.70 -3.21 -38.08
C ALA A 285 2.35 -2.03 -38.81
N LEU A 286 3.41 -1.47 -38.24
CA LEU A 286 4.15 -0.32 -38.75
C LEU A 286 5.42 -0.74 -39.51
N GLY A 287 5.67 -2.04 -39.68
CA GLY A 287 6.81 -2.58 -40.44
C GLY A 287 8.07 -2.86 -39.61
N GLY A 288 7.98 -2.81 -38.29
CA GLY A 288 9.05 -3.22 -37.36
C GLY A 288 8.69 -4.51 -36.60
N ASP A 289 9.35 -4.71 -35.46
CA ASP A 289 9.02 -5.75 -34.49
C ASP A 289 9.26 -5.24 -33.06
N TYR A 290 8.94 -6.04 -32.05
CA TYR A 290 9.16 -5.70 -30.65
C TYR A 290 9.71 -6.85 -29.81
N ARG A 291 10.38 -6.50 -28.71
CA ARG A 291 10.65 -7.40 -27.58
C ARG A 291 10.00 -6.83 -26.32
N PHE A 292 9.52 -7.72 -25.46
CA PHE A 292 8.90 -7.37 -24.19
C PHE A 292 9.41 -8.29 -23.09
N GLU A 293 9.83 -7.70 -21.98
CA GLU A 293 10.26 -8.39 -20.78
C GLU A 293 9.54 -7.79 -19.57
N ILE A 294 9.08 -8.65 -18.66
CA ILE A 294 8.40 -8.26 -17.43
C ILE A 294 9.25 -8.68 -16.25
N GLU A 295 9.37 -7.77 -15.29
CA GLU A 295 9.91 -8.04 -13.97
C GLU A 295 8.78 -7.88 -12.95
N ARG A 296 8.32 -9.03 -12.41
CA ARG A 296 7.25 -9.04 -11.42
C ARG A 296 7.79 -8.65 -10.06
N GLY A 297 7.27 -7.57 -9.50
CA GLY A 297 7.58 -7.14 -8.14
C GLY A 297 6.52 -7.60 -7.13
N TYR A 298 6.43 -6.85 -6.03
CA TYR A 298 5.54 -7.17 -4.92
C TYR A 298 4.06 -7.20 -5.30
N PRO A 299 3.28 -8.15 -4.75
CA PRO A 299 1.83 -8.11 -4.84
C PRO A 299 1.26 -6.95 -4.01
N ALA A 300 -0.01 -6.60 -4.27
CA ALA A 300 -0.70 -5.59 -3.49
C ALA A 300 -0.87 -6.06 -2.04
N GLY A 301 -0.54 -5.20 -1.08
CA GLY A 301 -0.84 -5.44 0.32
C GLY A 301 -2.35 -5.37 0.53
N SER A 302 -2.96 -6.46 0.99
CA SER A 302 -4.39 -6.54 1.25
C SER A 302 -4.65 -7.00 2.67
N ASN A 303 -5.20 -6.10 3.48
CA ASN A 303 -5.50 -6.34 4.86
C ASN A 303 -6.81 -7.13 4.99
N HIS A 304 -6.73 -8.29 5.65
CA HIS A 304 -7.90 -9.13 5.87
C HIS A 304 -8.89 -8.44 6.83
N PRO A 305 -10.18 -8.29 6.46
CA PRO A 305 -11.14 -7.48 7.21
C PRO A 305 -11.30 -7.92 8.67
N THR A 306 -11.22 -9.22 8.95
CA THR A 306 -11.30 -9.75 10.32
C THR A 306 -10.12 -9.32 11.19
N VAL A 307 -8.89 -9.40 10.68
CA VAL A 307 -7.68 -9.01 11.44
C VAL A 307 -7.65 -7.50 11.64
N THR A 308 -8.05 -6.74 10.61
CA THR A 308 -8.23 -5.29 10.71
C THR A 308 -9.26 -4.93 11.79
N ALA A 309 -10.39 -5.64 11.88
CA ALA A 309 -11.39 -5.37 12.90
C ALA A 309 -10.83 -5.59 14.33
N TRP A 310 -10.08 -6.67 14.56
CA TRP A 310 -9.42 -6.92 15.85
C TRP A 310 -8.48 -5.79 16.25
N LEU A 311 -7.63 -5.36 15.31
CA LEU A 311 -6.67 -4.28 15.56
C LEU A 311 -7.37 -2.94 15.80
N HIS A 312 -8.47 -2.67 15.10
CA HIS A 312 -9.26 -1.46 15.29
C HIS A 312 -9.90 -1.41 16.69
N GLU A 313 -10.47 -2.53 17.15
CA GLU A 313 -11.05 -2.66 18.50
C GLU A 313 -9.98 -2.41 19.57
N VAL A 314 -8.86 -3.14 19.51
CA VAL A 314 -7.77 -3.04 20.49
C VAL A 314 -7.12 -1.65 20.49
N ALA A 315 -6.87 -1.07 19.31
CA ALA A 315 -6.31 0.28 19.23
C ALA A 315 -7.28 1.33 19.81
N GLY A 316 -8.59 1.18 19.56
CA GLY A 316 -9.61 2.07 20.09
C GLY A 316 -9.70 2.00 21.62
N GLU A 317 -9.56 0.81 22.21
CA GLU A 317 -9.52 0.61 23.66
C GLU A 317 -8.27 1.18 24.31
N LEU A 318 -7.09 0.99 23.69
CA LEU A 318 -5.81 1.37 24.28
C LEU A 318 -5.48 2.85 24.09
N LEU A 319 -5.74 3.40 22.91
CA LEU A 319 -5.31 4.75 22.51
C LEU A 319 -6.49 5.74 22.39
N GLY A 320 -7.72 5.25 22.51
CA GLY A 320 -8.94 6.03 22.34
C GLY A 320 -9.40 6.10 20.87
N ALA A 321 -10.70 6.19 20.64
CA ALA A 321 -11.29 6.14 19.30
C ALA A 321 -10.78 7.21 18.32
N GLY A 322 -10.30 8.36 18.81
CA GLY A 322 -9.75 9.45 17.99
C GLY A 322 -8.30 9.23 17.52
N SER A 323 -7.65 8.14 17.95
CA SER A 323 -6.28 7.80 17.56
C SER A 323 -6.20 7.01 16.25
N ILE A 324 -7.33 6.47 15.77
CA ILE A 324 -7.38 5.70 14.53
C ILE A 324 -7.84 6.63 13.41
N ASP A 325 -6.96 6.87 12.45
CA ASP A 325 -7.35 7.56 11.23
C ASP A 325 -8.07 6.58 10.29
N THR A 326 -9.41 6.65 10.31
CA THR A 326 -10.28 5.90 9.40
C THR A 326 -10.65 6.71 8.16
N THR A 327 -10.04 7.88 7.92
CA THR A 327 -10.38 8.69 6.76
C THR A 327 -10.07 7.89 5.49
N SER A 328 -11.14 7.64 4.73
CA SER A 328 -11.08 7.21 3.35
C SER A 328 -11.62 8.36 2.52
N THR A 329 -11.03 8.59 1.36
CA THR A 329 -11.82 9.15 0.26
C THR A 329 -12.84 8.06 -0.05
N GLY A 330 -14.05 8.16 0.52
CA GLY A 330 -15.11 7.22 0.22
C GLY A 330 -15.33 7.13 -1.30
N THR A 331 -15.95 6.05 -1.76
CA THR A 331 -16.48 6.02 -3.12
C THR A 331 -17.62 7.04 -3.19
N GLY A 332 -17.33 8.22 -3.74
CA GLY A 332 -18.30 9.27 -4.00
C GLY A 332 -18.34 9.54 -5.50
N ALA A 333 -19.46 9.24 -6.14
CA ALA A 333 -19.67 9.55 -7.56
C ALA A 333 -20.18 11.00 -7.77
N SER A 334 -20.65 11.67 -6.72
CA SER A 334 -21.12 13.05 -6.81
C SER A 334 -19.96 14.04 -6.79
N SER A 335 -20.08 15.11 -7.58
CA SER A 335 -19.18 16.25 -7.47
C SER A 335 -19.55 17.10 -6.25
N VAL A 336 -18.69 18.07 -5.92
CA VAL A 336 -18.89 18.91 -4.73
C VAL A 336 -19.61 20.21 -5.08
N ALA A 337 -20.49 20.67 -4.20
CA ALA A 337 -21.01 22.03 -4.23
C ALA A 337 -20.43 22.83 -3.06
N VAL A 338 -19.92 24.04 -3.32
CA VAL A 338 -19.31 24.89 -2.29
C VAL A 338 -20.09 26.19 -2.18
N LYS A 339 -20.56 26.53 -0.96
CA LYS A 339 -21.24 27.79 -0.69
C LYS A 339 -21.07 28.22 0.77
N GLY A 340 -20.71 29.47 0.98
CA GLY A 340 -20.65 30.07 2.34
C GLY A 340 -19.65 29.37 3.26
N GLY A 341 -18.49 28.96 2.73
CA GLY A 341 -17.46 28.25 3.50
C GLY A 341 -17.79 26.77 3.80
N ARG A 342 -18.85 26.23 3.20
CA ARG A 342 -19.26 24.83 3.35
C ARG A 342 -19.16 24.09 2.03
N LEU A 343 -18.71 22.85 2.10
CA LEU A 343 -18.67 21.90 1.00
C LEU A 343 -19.76 20.84 1.23
N TYR A 344 -20.55 20.58 0.20
CA TYR A 344 -21.59 19.55 0.22
C TYR A 344 -21.25 18.47 -0.80
N THR A 345 -21.35 17.21 -0.40
CA THR A 345 -21.17 16.04 -1.26
C THR A 345 -22.11 14.93 -0.81
N MET A 346 -22.33 13.92 -1.66
CA MET A 346 -23.09 12.73 -1.31
C MET A 346 -22.48 11.45 -1.88
N GLY A 347 -22.80 10.33 -1.25
CA GLY A 347 -22.27 9.02 -1.63
C GLY A 347 -23.04 7.92 -0.91
N ASN A 348 -22.63 6.67 -1.12
CA ASN A 348 -23.26 5.52 -0.48
C ASN A 348 -22.25 4.84 0.44
N SER A 349 -22.72 4.43 1.61
CA SER A 349 -21.96 3.67 2.59
C SER A 349 -22.89 2.69 3.28
N GLY A 350 -22.58 1.39 3.18
CA GLY A 350 -23.27 0.34 3.94
C GLY A 350 -24.79 0.30 3.71
N ASN A 351 -25.24 0.25 2.45
CA ASN A 351 -26.66 0.26 2.05
C ASN A 351 -27.42 1.53 2.45
N SER A 352 -26.72 2.64 2.66
CA SER A 352 -27.32 3.94 2.94
C SER A 352 -26.66 5.01 2.08
N ASP A 353 -27.46 5.92 1.56
CA ASP A 353 -26.92 7.15 1.00
C ASP A 353 -26.67 8.13 2.14
N VAL A 354 -25.57 8.87 2.02
CA VAL A 354 -25.11 9.86 2.97
C VAL A 354 -24.86 11.16 2.23
N VAL A 355 -25.41 12.25 2.75
CA VAL A 355 -25.10 13.62 2.35
C VAL A 355 -24.22 14.23 3.42
N TRP A 356 -23.04 14.68 3.05
CA TRP A 356 -22.09 15.34 3.95
C TRP A 356 -22.09 16.85 3.71
N CYS A 357 -22.01 17.60 4.81
CA CYS A 357 -21.60 18.99 4.81
C CYS A 357 -20.30 19.10 5.59
N LEU A 358 -19.25 19.57 4.94
CA LEU A 358 -17.93 19.77 5.51
C LEU A 358 -17.60 21.27 5.55
N ASP A 359 -16.73 21.66 6.47
CA ASP A 359 -16.02 22.93 6.38
C ASP A 359 -15.16 22.89 5.10
N ALA A 360 -15.36 23.85 4.19
CA ALA A 360 -14.74 23.81 2.87
C ALA A 360 -13.22 24.00 2.90
N LEU A 361 -12.67 24.57 3.99
CA LEU A 361 -11.23 24.80 4.14
C LEU A 361 -10.57 23.69 4.95
N LYS A 362 -11.25 23.19 5.98
CA LYS A 362 -10.69 22.21 6.93
C LYS A 362 -11.03 20.76 6.59
N GLY A 363 -12.05 20.53 5.76
CA GLY A 363 -12.57 19.19 5.47
C GLY A 363 -13.29 18.52 6.65
N THR A 364 -13.46 19.22 7.77
CA THR A 364 -14.12 18.67 8.97
C THR A 364 -15.64 18.61 8.80
N GLU A 365 -16.26 17.51 9.24
CA GLU A 365 -17.73 17.36 9.18
C GLU A 365 -18.43 18.42 10.03
N ILE A 366 -19.41 19.11 9.43
CA ILE A 366 -20.33 20.02 10.11
C ILE A 366 -21.62 19.27 10.44
N TRP A 367 -22.15 18.53 9.46
CA TRP A 367 -23.29 17.64 9.65
C TRP A 367 -23.31 16.58 8.54
N LYS A 368 -24.04 15.49 8.79
CA LYS A 368 -24.41 14.50 7.78
C LYS A 368 -25.89 14.14 7.85
N HIS A 369 -26.47 13.78 6.71
CA HIS A 369 -27.82 13.26 6.59
C HIS A 369 -27.75 11.87 5.94
N THR A 370 -28.27 10.85 6.62
CA THR A 370 -28.19 9.45 6.18
C THR A 370 -29.58 8.86 6.01
N TYR A 371 -29.79 8.11 4.93
CA TYR A 371 -31.06 7.43 4.68
C TYR A 371 -30.85 6.08 3.97
N PRO A 372 -31.73 5.08 4.21
CA PRO A 372 -31.57 3.75 3.62
C PRO A 372 -31.65 3.79 2.09
N GLN A 373 -30.63 3.24 1.44
CA GLN A 373 -30.53 3.06 -0.01
C GLN A 373 -29.75 1.77 -0.29
N PRO A 374 -30.43 0.61 -0.21
CA PRO A 374 -29.79 -0.66 -0.52
C PRO A 374 -29.41 -0.69 -2.00
N LEU A 375 -28.17 -1.10 -2.28
CA LEU A 375 -27.69 -1.26 -3.64
C LEU A 375 -28.35 -2.49 -4.28
N ASP A 376 -28.89 -2.34 -5.49
CA ASP A 376 -29.35 -3.47 -6.30
C ASP A 376 -28.26 -3.95 -7.28
N ALA A 377 -28.52 -5.05 -8.01
CA ALA A 377 -27.57 -5.64 -8.95
C ALA A 377 -27.16 -4.73 -10.14
N ARG A 378 -27.80 -3.56 -10.30
CA ARG A 378 -27.52 -2.57 -11.35
C ARG A 378 -26.88 -1.29 -10.80
N GLN A 379 -26.67 -1.18 -9.48
CA GLN A 379 -26.13 -0.01 -8.80
C GLN A 379 -24.70 -0.29 -8.28
N PHE A 380 -23.80 0.68 -8.44
CA PHE A 380 -22.40 0.56 -8.01
C PHE A 380 -22.18 1.28 -6.67
N GLU A 381 -21.26 0.76 -5.86
CA GLU A 381 -20.78 1.41 -4.63
C GLU A 381 -20.09 2.74 -4.99
N GLY A 382 -20.49 3.85 -4.36
CA GLY A 382 -20.22 5.20 -4.90
C GLY A 382 -21.31 6.23 -4.59
N GLY A 383 -22.55 5.74 -4.44
CA GLY A 383 -23.75 6.55 -4.22
C GLY A 383 -24.17 7.40 -5.41
N PRO A 384 -25.27 8.16 -5.29
CA PRO A 384 -25.87 8.95 -6.36
C PRO A 384 -24.85 9.76 -7.15
N GLY A 385 -24.89 9.64 -8.48
CA GLY A 385 -24.14 10.53 -9.39
C GLY A 385 -24.65 11.98 -9.38
N GLY A 386 -25.75 12.25 -8.67
CA GLY A 386 -26.31 13.59 -8.51
C GLY A 386 -25.42 14.47 -7.62
N THR A 387 -25.02 15.63 -8.14
CA THR A 387 -24.31 16.64 -7.34
C THR A 387 -25.31 17.41 -6.47
N PRO A 388 -25.07 17.60 -5.14
CA PRO A 388 -25.92 18.43 -4.32
C PRO A 388 -26.05 19.84 -4.92
N THR A 389 -27.27 20.36 -5.02
CA THR A 389 -27.49 21.74 -5.47
C THR A 389 -27.79 22.62 -4.28
N VAL A 390 -27.14 23.78 -4.18
CA VAL A 390 -27.30 24.68 -3.01
C VAL A 390 -27.91 26.01 -3.45
N ASP A 391 -29.09 26.33 -2.92
CA ASP A 391 -29.75 27.62 -3.15
C ASP A 391 -30.24 28.22 -1.82
N GLY A 392 -29.97 29.51 -1.61
CA GLY A 392 -30.12 30.16 -0.30
C GLY A 392 -29.54 29.32 0.85
N GLU A 393 -30.42 29.00 1.80
CA GLU A 393 -30.16 28.19 3.00
C GLU A 393 -30.60 26.72 2.83
N LYS A 394 -30.75 26.25 1.59
CA LYS A 394 -31.25 24.91 1.26
C LYS A 394 -30.25 24.14 0.40
N VAL A 395 -30.17 22.84 0.65
CA VAL A 395 -29.39 21.86 -0.12
C VAL A 395 -30.35 20.84 -0.69
N TYR A 396 -30.29 20.61 -1.99
CA TYR A 396 -31.14 19.67 -2.70
C TYR A 396 -30.30 18.48 -3.14
N THR A 397 -30.79 17.27 -2.89
CA THR A 397 -30.09 16.02 -3.21
C THR A 397 -31.04 15.02 -3.84
N LEU A 398 -30.55 14.23 -4.80
CA LEU A 398 -31.35 13.22 -5.49
C LEU A 398 -30.62 11.88 -5.47
N SER A 399 -31.24 10.86 -4.88
CA SER A 399 -30.73 9.49 -4.90
C SER A 399 -30.94 8.80 -6.25
N HIS A 400 -30.23 7.69 -6.48
CA HIS A 400 -30.46 6.85 -7.66
C HIS A 400 -31.88 6.25 -7.73
N GLN A 401 -32.54 6.07 -6.58
CA GLN A 401 -33.92 5.56 -6.49
C GLN A 401 -34.98 6.67 -6.57
N GLY A 402 -34.57 7.91 -6.87
CA GLY A 402 -35.48 9.04 -7.06
C GLY A 402 -35.87 9.76 -5.78
N ASP A 403 -35.23 9.49 -4.64
CA ASP A 403 -35.49 10.23 -3.40
C ASP A 403 -34.86 11.62 -3.47
N LEU A 404 -35.72 12.62 -3.62
CA LEU A 404 -35.39 14.03 -3.64
C LEU A 404 -35.55 14.62 -2.24
N PHE A 405 -34.47 15.12 -1.66
CA PHE A 405 -34.49 15.82 -0.39
C PHE A 405 -34.21 17.31 -0.57
N CYS A 406 -34.90 18.12 0.21
CA CYS A 406 -34.48 19.49 0.54
C CYS A 406 -34.04 19.52 2.01
N LEU A 407 -32.77 19.79 2.24
CA LEU A 407 -32.15 19.86 3.56
C LEU A 407 -31.84 21.32 3.93
N ALA A 408 -31.94 21.65 5.20
CA ALA A 408 -31.48 22.95 5.71
C ALA A 408 -29.94 22.98 5.73
N ALA A 409 -29.33 23.90 4.98
CA ALA A 409 -27.89 24.00 4.80
C ALA A 409 -27.09 24.15 6.11
N ALA A 410 -27.72 24.70 7.15
CA ALA A 410 -27.10 24.88 8.47
C ALA A 410 -27.06 23.61 9.33
N SER A 411 -27.91 22.61 9.07
CA SER A 411 -28.11 21.51 10.01
C SER A 411 -28.32 20.14 9.38
N GLY A 412 -28.48 20.05 8.06
CA GLY A 412 -28.81 18.79 7.37
C GLY A 412 -30.22 18.27 7.67
N LYS A 413 -31.04 19.02 8.42
CA LYS A 413 -32.43 18.63 8.71
C LYS A 413 -33.28 18.67 7.44
N VAL A 414 -34.09 17.64 7.24
CA VAL A 414 -35.05 17.57 6.13
C VAL A 414 -36.11 18.66 6.31
N VAL A 415 -36.18 19.57 5.34
CA VAL A 415 -37.24 20.58 5.21
C VAL A 415 -38.46 19.95 4.54
N TRP A 416 -38.22 19.19 3.47
CA TRP A 416 -39.19 18.32 2.82
C TRP A 416 -38.46 17.25 2.02
N SER A 417 -39.18 16.18 1.67
CA SER A 417 -38.69 15.11 0.78
C SER A 417 -39.80 14.66 -0.16
N LYS A 418 -39.44 14.19 -1.36
CA LYS A 418 -40.36 13.57 -2.32
C LYS A 418 -39.63 12.41 -3.02
N ASN A 419 -40.29 11.28 -3.24
CA ASN A 419 -39.76 10.24 -4.11
C ASN A 419 -40.33 10.40 -5.53
N LEU A 420 -39.49 10.75 -6.49
CA LEU A 420 -39.89 11.06 -7.88
C LEU A 420 -40.48 9.86 -8.64
N GLN A 421 -40.35 8.64 -8.12
CA GLN A 421 -40.94 7.44 -8.71
C GLN A 421 -42.26 7.05 -8.04
N LYS A 422 -42.48 7.42 -6.77
CA LYS A 422 -43.62 6.96 -5.95
C LYS A 422 -44.68 8.05 -5.71
N ASP A 423 -44.28 9.32 -5.65
CA ASP A 423 -45.11 10.48 -5.29
C ASP A 423 -45.30 11.44 -6.48
#